data_AF-A0A9X9F0E7-F1
#
_entry.id   AF-A0A9X9F0E7-F1
#
_cell.length_a   1.000
_cell.length_b   1.000
_cell.length_c   1.000
_cell.angle_alpha   90.00
_cell.angle_beta   90.00
_cell.angle_gamma   90.00
#
_symmetry.space_group_name_H-M   'P 1'
#
loop_
_entity.id
_entity.type
_entity.pdbx_description
1 polymer ?
#
loop_
_entity_poly.entity_id
_entity_poly.type
_entity_poly.pdbx_seq_one_letter_code
_entity_poly.pdbx_strand_id
1 'polypeptide(L)'
;FEEGTEEREQFDQAMEVWAASPKREIMEQFSTEEVMEATAQIVEHAPEVELKLKADHISVKALLADFGDQIHIAKVNDRYVLMIEADTLTFEKGFSPIEFLKPDELQDVIERIENKQQYSFDPSGIE
;
A
#
# COMPACT_ATOMS: atom_id res chain seq x y z
N PHE A 1 -14.75 22.99 9.29
CA PHE A 1 -13.79 22.97 10.41
C PHE A 1 -13.76 24.37 11.03
N GLU A 2 -14.22 24.51 12.27
CA GLU A 2 -14.12 25.77 13.03
C GLU A 2 -12.65 26.10 13.34
N GLU A 3 -12.27 27.36 13.23
CA GLU A 3 -10.89 27.83 13.47
C GLU A 3 -10.65 27.97 14.99
N GLY A 4 -9.53 27.42 15.48
CA GLY A 4 -9.05 27.64 16.86
C GLY A 4 -9.26 26.51 17.87
N THR A 5 -9.56 25.27 17.43
CA THR A 5 -9.59 24.10 18.31
C THR A 5 -8.21 23.46 18.43
N GLU A 6 -7.86 22.95 19.62
CA GLU A 6 -6.59 22.24 19.89
C GLU A 6 -6.34 21.08 18.91
N GLU A 7 -7.40 20.42 18.43
CA GLU A 7 -7.33 19.36 17.42
C GLU A 7 -6.77 19.84 16.07
N ARG A 8 -7.07 21.09 15.68
CA ARG A 8 -6.57 21.67 14.44
C ARG A 8 -5.11 22.06 14.56
N GLU A 9 -4.71 22.64 15.69
CA GLU A 9 -3.30 22.95 15.95
C GLU A 9 -2.44 21.69 16.00
N GLN A 10 -2.94 20.60 16.60
CA GLN A 10 -2.26 19.30 16.61
C GLN A 10 -2.15 18.69 15.21
N PHE A 11 -3.19 18.81 14.38
CA PHE A 11 -3.17 18.37 12.99
C PHE A 11 -2.15 19.17 12.16
N ASP A 12 -2.18 20.50 12.27
CA ASP A 12 -1.26 21.39 11.54
C ASP A 12 0.19 21.12 11.95
N GLN A 13 0.45 20.90 13.24
CA GLN A 13 1.77 20.53 13.73
C GLN A 13 2.22 19.14 13.25
N ALA A 14 1.33 18.15 13.20
CA ALA A 14 1.62 16.83 12.65
C ALA A 14 1.94 16.91 11.15
N MET A 15 1.21 17.75 10.41
CA MET A 15 1.44 18.03 8.99
C MET A 15 2.80 18.70 8.73
N GLU A 16 3.21 19.68 9.56
CA GLU A 16 4.52 20.31 9.47
C GLU A 16 5.66 19.31 9.70
N VAL A 17 5.55 18.48 10.73
CA VAL A 17 6.53 17.42 11.04
C VAL A 17 6.59 16.39 9.91
N TRP A 18 5.44 15.99 9.36
CA TRP A 18 5.36 15.07 8.23
C TRP A 18 6.00 15.65 6.96
N ALA A 19 5.71 16.92 6.65
CA ALA A 19 6.29 17.63 5.51
C ALA A 19 7.81 17.76 5.63
N ALA A 20 8.34 17.98 6.84
CA ALA A 20 9.77 18.08 7.10
C ALA A 20 10.49 16.72 7.17
N SER A 21 9.76 15.60 7.30
CA SER A 21 10.39 14.29 7.45
C SER A 21 10.97 13.76 6.13
N PRO A 22 12.24 13.28 6.12
CA PRO A 22 12.86 12.66 4.94
C PRO A 22 12.27 11.29 4.60
N LYS A 23 11.54 10.65 5.54
CA LYS A 23 10.78 9.41 5.33
C LYS A 23 9.37 9.61 5.85
N ARG A 24 8.39 9.37 5.00
CA ARG A 24 6.98 9.56 5.34
C ARG A 24 6.29 8.21 5.35
N GLU A 25 5.48 8.00 6.37
CA GLU A 25 4.54 6.88 6.42
C GLU A 25 3.17 7.33 5.87
N ILE A 26 2.36 6.37 5.47
CA ILE A 26 0.98 6.63 5.08
C ILE A 26 0.18 7.09 6.32
N MET A 27 -0.59 8.18 6.18
CA MET A 27 -1.31 8.78 7.30
C MET A 27 -2.78 8.33 7.42
N GLU A 28 -3.27 7.58 6.44
CA GLU A 28 -4.67 7.08 6.37
C GLU A 28 -5.74 8.18 6.52
N GLN A 29 -5.49 9.39 5.98
CA GLN A 29 -6.39 10.55 6.13
C GLN A 29 -7.36 10.76 4.96
N PHE A 30 -7.00 10.31 3.76
CA PHE A 30 -7.77 10.53 2.54
C PHE A 30 -8.19 9.19 1.95
N SER A 31 -9.37 9.17 1.34
CA SER A 31 -9.87 8.03 0.57
C SER A 31 -9.07 7.84 -0.71
N THR A 32 -9.19 6.64 -1.31
CA THR A 32 -8.56 6.36 -2.61
C THR A 32 -8.99 7.36 -3.68
N GLU A 33 -10.28 7.71 -3.73
CA GLU A 33 -10.83 8.66 -4.72
C GLU A 33 -10.21 10.06 -4.56
N GLU A 34 -10.14 10.59 -3.34
CA GLU A 34 -9.53 11.90 -3.08
C GLU A 34 -8.04 11.92 -3.45
N VAL A 35 -7.31 10.85 -3.15
CA VAL A 35 -5.89 10.72 -3.53
C VAL A 35 -5.75 10.64 -5.05
N MET A 36 -6.63 9.91 -5.74
CA MET A 36 -6.63 9.81 -7.20
C MET A 36 -6.90 11.17 -7.87
N GLU A 37 -7.86 11.94 -7.37
CA GLU A 37 -8.15 13.29 -7.88
C GLU A 37 -6.93 14.21 -7.76
N ALA A 38 -6.29 14.23 -6.58
CA ALA A 38 -5.07 15.00 -6.37
C ALA A 38 -3.91 14.51 -7.25
N THR A 39 -3.80 13.19 -7.42
CA THR A 39 -2.76 12.57 -8.26
C THR A 39 -2.94 12.93 -9.73
N ALA A 40 -4.18 12.95 -10.24
CA ALA A 40 -4.47 13.29 -11.62
C ALA A 40 -3.94 14.68 -12.00
N GLN A 41 -4.03 15.66 -11.09
CA GLN A 41 -3.48 17.00 -11.29
C GLN A 41 -1.95 17.01 -11.43
N ILE A 42 -1.25 16.16 -10.67
CA ILE A 42 0.21 16.04 -10.75
C ILE A 42 0.60 15.39 -12.08
N VAL A 43 -0.07 14.29 -12.42
CA VAL A 43 0.20 13.49 -13.63
C VAL A 43 -0.10 14.29 -14.91
N GLU A 44 -1.13 15.15 -14.92
CA GLU A 44 -1.46 16.01 -16.06
C GLU A 44 -0.29 16.93 -16.45
N HIS A 45 0.46 17.43 -15.46
CA HIS A 45 1.60 18.31 -15.69
C HIS A 45 2.95 17.58 -15.73
N ALA A 46 3.04 16.39 -15.12
CA ALA A 46 4.26 15.60 -15.02
C ALA A 46 3.94 14.09 -15.07
N PRO A 47 3.67 13.52 -16.26
CA PRO A 47 3.25 12.12 -16.41
C PRO A 47 4.34 11.11 -16.05
N GLU A 48 5.60 11.52 -16.05
CA GLU A 48 6.76 10.68 -15.74
C GLU A 48 7.10 10.58 -14.25
N VAL A 49 6.31 11.22 -13.37
CA VAL A 49 6.54 11.18 -11.92
C VAL A 49 6.52 9.73 -11.43
N GLU A 50 7.58 9.32 -10.75
CA GLU A 50 7.73 7.96 -10.24
C GLU A 50 7.08 7.82 -8.85
N LEU A 51 6.29 6.76 -8.66
CA LEU A 51 5.90 6.27 -7.34
C LEU A 51 6.97 5.30 -6.82
N LYS A 52 7.61 5.65 -5.71
CA LYS A 52 8.57 4.80 -4.99
C LYS A 52 8.08 4.56 -3.59
N LEU A 53 7.76 3.31 -3.27
CA LEU A 53 7.31 2.91 -1.94
C LEU A 53 8.09 1.71 -1.43
N LYS A 54 8.14 1.58 -0.10
CA LYS A 54 8.65 0.40 0.59
C LYS A 54 7.56 -0.20 1.46
N ALA A 55 7.31 -1.49 1.28
CA ALA A 55 6.53 -2.32 2.18
C ALA A 55 7.51 -3.25 2.91
N ASP A 56 7.87 -2.91 4.15
CA ASP A 56 8.98 -3.52 4.88
C ASP A 56 10.29 -3.53 4.07
N HIS A 57 10.76 -4.72 3.68
CA HIS A 57 11.97 -4.93 2.87
C HIS A 57 11.69 -4.96 1.36
N ILE A 58 10.42 -4.97 0.96
CA ILE A 58 9.98 -5.01 -0.43
C ILE A 58 9.99 -3.58 -0.97
N SER A 59 10.66 -3.36 -2.09
CA SER A 59 10.71 -2.07 -2.78
C SER A 59 9.90 -2.14 -4.06
N VAL A 60 9.00 -1.18 -4.25
CA VAL A 60 8.18 -1.06 -5.46
C VAL A 60 8.46 0.26 -6.13
N LYS A 61 8.62 0.21 -7.45
CA LYS A 61 8.86 1.36 -8.32
C LYS A 61 7.88 1.28 -9.49
N ALA A 62 7.12 2.34 -9.69
CA ALA A 62 6.12 2.48 -10.74
C ALA A 62 5.98 3.94 -11.16
N LEU A 63 5.07 4.24 -12.09
CA LEU A 63 4.62 5.60 -12.32
C LEU A 63 3.57 5.97 -11.29
N LEU A 64 3.50 7.25 -10.93
CA LEU A 64 2.45 7.77 -10.06
C LEU A 64 1.06 7.62 -10.70
N ALA A 65 1.01 7.70 -12.04
CA ALA A 65 -0.19 7.47 -12.83
C ALA A 65 -0.76 6.05 -12.71
N ASP A 66 0.04 5.07 -12.29
CA ASP A 66 -0.41 3.69 -12.14
C ASP A 66 -1.27 3.49 -10.88
N PHE A 67 -1.23 4.43 -9.92
CA PHE A 67 -2.02 4.34 -8.69
C PHE A 67 -3.52 4.52 -8.95
N GLY A 68 -4.31 3.57 -8.45
CA GLY A 68 -5.77 3.53 -8.64
C GLY A 68 -6.21 2.86 -9.94
N ASP A 69 -5.27 2.53 -10.84
CA ASP A 69 -5.52 1.74 -12.06
C ASP A 69 -4.87 0.36 -11.94
N GLN A 70 -3.53 0.31 -11.93
CA GLN A 70 -2.77 -0.95 -11.83
C GLN A 70 -2.24 -1.21 -10.43
N ILE A 71 -2.04 -0.18 -9.62
CA ILE A 71 -1.51 -0.29 -8.27
C ILE A 71 -2.56 0.14 -7.25
N HIS A 72 -2.87 -0.78 -6.35
CA HIS A 72 -3.85 -0.58 -5.28
C HIS A 72 -3.21 -0.83 -3.92
N ILE A 73 -3.56 0.00 -2.94
CA ILE A 73 -3.16 -0.17 -1.55
C ILE A 73 -4.43 -0.48 -0.74
N ALA A 74 -4.42 -1.59 -0.03
CA ALA A 74 -5.49 -2.02 0.85
C ALA A 74 -4.93 -2.36 2.24
N LYS A 75 -5.82 -2.64 3.19
CA LYS A 75 -5.45 -3.04 4.55
C LYS A 75 -6.23 -4.29 4.96
N VAL A 76 -5.52 -5.28 5.48
CA VAL A 76 -6.10 -6.53 6.00
C VAL A 76 -5.43 -6.89 7.33
N ASN A 77 -6.21 -6.96 8.42
CA ASN A 77 -5.72 -7.23 9.78
C ASN A 77 -4.52 -6.34 10.17
N ASP A 78 -4.70 -5.02 10.07
CA ASP A 78 -3.69 -4.00 10.36
C ASP A 78 -2.41 -4.03 9.51
N ARG A 79 -2.38 -4.84 8.45
CA ARG A 79 -1.26 -4.89 7.51
C ARG A 79 -1.66 -4.27 6.18
N TYR A 80 -0.75 -3.47 5.63
CA TYR A 80 -0.89 -2.98 4.26
C TYR A 80 -0.68 -4.12 3.26
N VAL A 81 -1.56 -4.19 2.28
CA VAL A 81 -1.49 -5.09 1.14
C VAL A 81 -1.36 -4.22 -0.10
N LEU A 82 -0.31 -4.44 -0.89
CA LEU A 82 -0.18 -3.84 -2.21
C LEU A 82 -0.63 -4.87 -3.24
N MET A 83 -1.55 -4.48 -4.11
CA MET A 83 -1.96 -5.27 -5.26
C MET A 83 -1.47 -4.60 -6.53
N ILE A 84 -0.94 -5.40 -7.46
CA ILE A 84 -0.44 -4.94 -8.76
C ILE A 84 -1.12 -5.77 -9.83
N GLU A 85 -1.84 -5.12 -10.73
CA GLU A 85 -2.47 -5.72 -11.90
C GLU A 85 -1.52 -5.68 -13.10
N ALA A 86 -1.45 -6.77 -13.85
CA ALA A 86 -0.63 -6.88 -15.04
C ALA A 86 -1.15 -7.97 -15.97
N ASP A 87 -1.05 -7.75 -17.28
CA ASP A 87 -1.41 -8.75 -18.30
C ASP A 87 -0.42 -9.92 -18.34
N THR A 88 0.85 -9.67 -18.00
CA THR A 88 1.92 -10.67 -18.05
C THR A 88 2.90 -10.50 -16.91
N LEU A 89 3.43 -11.61 -16.40
CA LEU A 89 4.52 -11.63 -15.44
C LEU A 89 5.78 -12.18 -16.13
N THR A 90 6.88 -11.43 -16.02
CA THR A 90 8.19 -11.83 -16.56
C THR A 90 9.19 -11.97 -15.44
N PHE A 91 10.01 -13.01 -15.51
CA PHE A 91 11.08 -13.28 -14.55
C PHE A 91 12.44 -13.20 -15.25
N GLU A 92 13.46 -12.73 -14.53
CA GLU A 92 14.85 -12.96 -14.92
C GLU A 92 15.20 -14.45 -14.77
N LYS A 93 16.39 -14.86 -15.24
CA LYS A 93 16.83 -16.25 -15.10
C LYS A 93 17.15 -16.56 -13.63
N GLY A 94 16.78 -17.77 -13.17
CA GLY A 94 17.21 -18.30 -11.88
C GLY A 94 16.17 -18.26 -10.75
N PHE A 95 14.90 -18.01 -11.08
CA PHE A 95 13.82 -17.91 -10.09
C PHE A 95 12.92 -19.16 -9.99
N SER A 96 13.31 -20.26 -10.65
CA SER A 96 12.66 -21.56 -10.47
C SER A 96 12.57 -21.94 -8.98
N PRO A 97 11.39 -22.37 -8.47
CA PRO A 97 10.25 -22.85 -9.25
C PRO A 97 9.14 -21.82 -9.50
N ILE A 98 9.27 -20.56 -9.05
CA ILE A 98 8.13 -19.62 -9.01
C ILE A 98 7.56 -19.31 -10.39
N GLU A 99 8.41 -19.37 -11.43
CA GLU A 99 8.02 -19.21 -12.83
C GLU A 99 7.05 -20.30 -13.34
N PHE A 100 6.89 -21.41 -12.61
CA PHE A 100 5.94 -22.48 -12.91
C PHE A 100 4.65 -22.39 -12.10
N LEU A 101 4.47 -21.34 -11.29
CA LEU A 101 3.27 -21.14 -10.49
C LEU A 101 2.03 -21.11 -11.40
N LYS A 102 1.07 -21.99 -11.13
CA LYS A 102 -0.32 -21.78 -11.54
C LYS A 102 -0.95 -20.87 -10.48
N PRO A 103 -1.37 -19.64 -10.81
CA PRO A 103 -1.97 -18.74 -9.82
C PRO A 103 -3.25 -19.32 -9.21
N ASP A 104 -3.44 -19.07 -7.92
CA ASP A 104 -4.74 -19.22 -7.25
C ASP A 104 -5.68 -18.08 -7.71
N GLU A 105 -6.99 -18.24 -7.51
CA GLU A 105 -7.92 -17.14 -7.70
C GLU A 105 -7.67 -16.05 -6.64
N LEU A 106 -7.87 -14.78 -7.01
CA LEU A 106 -7.56 -13.64 -6.13
C LEU A 106 -8.28 -13.76 -4.78
N GLN A 107 -9.55 -14.14 -4.80
CA GLN A 107 -10.37 -14.25 -3.59
C GLN A 107 -9.81 -15.29 -2.61
N ASP A 108 -9.31 -16.43 -3.11
CA ASP A 108 -8.70 -17.47 -2.28
C ASP A 108 -7.42 -16.95 -1.60
N VAL A 109 -6.65 -16.09 -2.29
CA VAL A 109 -5.46 -15.46 -1.73
C VAL A 109 -5.82 -14.46 -0.64
N ILE A 110 -6.85 -13.63 -0.85
CA ILE A 110 -7.34 -12.66 0.14
C ILE A 110 -7.83 -13.40 1.39
N GLU A 111 -8.68 -14.42 1.24
CA GLU A 111 -9.17 -15.24 2.35
C GLU A 111 -8.01 -15.87 3.14
N ARG A 112 -6.97 -16.38 2.46
CA ARG A 112 -5.77 -16.91 3.12
C ARG A 112 -5.00 -15.84 3.91
N ILE A 113 -4.96 -14.61 3.43
CA ILE A 113 -4.29 -13.48 4.13
C ILE A 113 -5.10 -13.05 5.36
N GLU A 114 -6.43 -12.98 5.24
CA GLU A 114 -7.37 -12.69 6.32
C GLU A 114 -7.27 -13.73 7.44
N ASN A 115 -7.26 -15.02 7.08
CA ASN A 115 -7.22 -16.13 8.04
C ASN A 115 -5.83 -16.38 8.67
N LYS A 116 -4.77 -15.73 8.17
CA LYS A 116 -3.39 -15.91 8.64
C LYS A 116 -3.20 -15.55 10.13
N GLN A 117 -4.14 -14.82 10.74
CA GLN A 117 -4.11 -14.44 12.16
C GLN A 117 -4.85 -15.41 13.11
N GLN A 118 -5.57 -16.43 12.60
CA GLN A 118 -6.30 -17.35 13.48
C GLN A 118 -5.40 -18.43 14.13
N TYR A 119 -4.13 -18.51 13.74
CA TYR A 119 -3.14 -19.47 14.27
C TYR A 119 -1.96 -18.78 14.99
N SER A 120 -2.21 -17.71 15.73
CA SER A 120 -1.25 -17.24 16.73
C SER A 120 -1.22 -18.22 17.91
N PHE A 121 -0.29 -19.18 17.83
CA PHE A 121 0.33 -19.95 18.92
C PHE A 121 -0.33 -19.83 20.30
N ASP A 122 -1.06 -20.88 20.73
CA ASP A 122 -1.37 -21.11 22.14
C ASP A 122 -0.12 -21.69 22.83
N PRO A 123 0.60 -20.94 23.69
CA PRO A 123 1.78 -21.44 24.40
C PRO A 123 1.42 -22.43 25.52
N SER A 124 0.13 -22.60 25.82
CA SER A 124 -0.39 -23.37 26.94
C SER A 124 -1.12 -24.63 26.52
N GLY A 125 -0.82 -25.19 25.35
CA GLY A 125 -1.27 -26.51 24.90
C GLY A 125 -0.96 -27.61 25.92
N ILE A 126 -1.82 -27.75 26.92
CA ILE A 126 -1.98 -28.91 27.78
C ILE A 126 -3.05 -29.75 27.07
N GLU A 127 -2.61 -30.82 26.41
CA GLU A 127 -3.46 -32.00 26.19
C GLU A 127 -3.74 -32.71 27.51
#